data_AF-A0A8J2MGK9-F1
#
_entry.id   AF-A0A8J2MGK9-F1
#
_cell.length_a   1.000
_cell.length_b   1.000
_cell.length_c   1.000
_cell.angle_alpha   90.00
_cell.angle_beta   90.00
_cell.angle_gamma   90.00
#
_symmetry.space_group_name_H-M   'P 1'
#
loop_
_entity.id
_entity.type
_entity.pdbx_description
1 polymer ?
#
loop_
_entity_poly.entity_id
_entity_poly.type
_entity_poly.pdbx_seq_one_letter_code
_entity_poly.pdbx_strand_id
1 'polypeptide(L)'
;MLGKTTLFAILCLSFEGIRSAPSSRHTAVVNFAPIGEAFHGEIHVNGEPFQLKLKPQESSVFTPEFRLAAAEIGPEGETIFRDVTPSDNMADWENNIYVDEDANAIFKMEHVDGEMRLQGIMDNIHIAHDGKDHIATIRDDPPLLDPTKTDYVSTGVSLEFDDDVDTRQAVSASPELFIFVDNKMWKDLNRSDSAIMTYLSVFIRGVNNRYRTVSDPSITYKIVKAIIIKDTKSQPFIENHRQSDGLVDIHEVLEEYSLYLYKNRNSSTFPKHDLAPLMSGENFGQTAGVAWLGGACQDGWNQAGDRISWRASVNRDTGASWQGIHTLAHELAHNMGSPHDGQDNPPDENTADCPWSDGYIMSYVFNLTNTLTFSSCSKSYMKKFIM
;
A
#
# COMPACT_ATOMS: atom_id res chain seq x y z
N MET A 1 47.06 4.51 -51.00
CA MET A 1 45.86 5.38 -50.92
C MET A 1 44.66 4.50 -50.67
N LEU A 2 43.74 4.99 -49.83
CA LEU A 2 42.68 4.25 -49.16
C LEU A 2 41.63 3.64 -50.10
N GLY A 3 41.06 2.51 -49.69
CA GLY A 3 39.78 1.98 -50.16
C GLY A 3 39.23 0.99 -49.14
N LYS A 4 38.29 1.45 -48.31
CA LYS A 4 37.71 0.74 -47.17
C LYS A 4 36.88 -0.47 -47.61
N THR A 5 37.08 -1.60 -46.95
CA THR A 5 36.21 -2.79 -46.96
C THR A 5 35.23 -2.66 -45.80
N THR A 6 33.92 -2.58 -46.07
CA THR A 6 32.89 -2.63 -45.03
C THR A 6 32.47 -4.08 -44.84
N LEU A 7 32.94 -4.69 -43.75
CA LEU A 7 32.50 -5.99 -43.26
C LEU A 7 31.33 -5.73 -42.28
N PHE A 8 30.14 -6.26 -42.57
CA PHE A 8 29.03 -6.28 -41.62
C PHE A 8 29.37 -7.28 -40.51
N ALA A 9 29.69 -6.77 -39.32
CA ALA A 9 29.85 -7.58 -38.12
C ALA A 9 28.48 -7.77 -37.47
N ILE A 10 28.05 -9.04 -37.37
CA ILE A 10 27.00 -9.49 -36.47
C ILE A 10 27.56 -9.33 -35.06
N LEU A 11 27.07 -8.34 -34.30
CA LEU A 11 27.34 -8.25 -32.87
C LEU A 11 26.26 -9.02 -32.11
N CYS A 12 26.66 -10.18 -31.56
CA CYS A 12 26.02 -10.74 -30.37
C CYS A 12 26.11 -9.69 -29.24
N LEU A 13 24.99 -9.12 -28.85
CA LEU A 13 24.86 -8.47 -27.55
C LEU A 13 24.57 -9.57 -26.52
N SER A 14 25.60 -9.86 -25.73
CA SER A 14 25.48 -10.59 -24.47
C SER A 14 24.51 -9.83 -23.56
N PHE A 15 23.41 -10.50 -23.18
CA PHE A 15 22.58 -10.10 -22.05
C PHE A 15 23.39 -10.33 -20.77
N GLU A 16 24.16 -9.33 -20.36
CA GLU A 16 24.63 -9.23 -18.97
C GLU A 16 23.45 -8.79 -18.11
N GLY A 17 23.21 -9.58 -17.05
CA GLY A 17 22.09 -9.41 -16.14
C GLY A 17 21.94 -7.98 -15.65
N ILE A 18 20.71 -7.46 -15.81
CA ILE A 18 20.27 -6.20 -15.23
C ILE A 18 20.25 -6.44 -13.72
N ARG A 19 21.34 -6.05 -13.05
CA ARG A 19 21.39 -5.88 -11.61
C ARG A 19 20.30 -4.88 -11.23
N SER A 20 19.52 -5.20 -10.19
CA SER A 20 18.74 -4.21 -9.47
C SER A 20 19.64 -3.00 -9.20
N ALA A 21 19.14 -1.79 -9.47
CA ALA A 21 19.86 -0.59 -9.11
C ALA A 21 20.12 -0.64 -7.59
N PRO A 22 21.34 -0.33 -7.13
CA PRO A 22 21.59 -0.28 -5.71
C PRO A 22 20.75 0.84 -5.10
N SER A 23 20.02 0.55 -4.02
CA SER A 23 19.33 1.57 -3.23
C SER A 23 20.33 2.67 -2.88
N SER A 24 20.04 3.89 -3.35
CA SER A 24 20.92 5.02 -3.13
C SER A 24 20.72 5.51 -1.70
N ARG A 25 21.65 5.15 -0.80
CA ARG A 25 21.70 5.75 0.54
C ARG A 25 22.09 7.22 0.38
N HIS A 26 21.17 8.12 0.69
CA HIS A 26 21.50 9.53 0.86
C HIS A 26 21.46 9.90 2.34
N THR A 27 22.31 10.87 2.69
CA THR A 27 22.33 11.45 4.03
C THR A 27 21.25 12.53 4.09
N ALA A 28 20.39 12.46 5.10
CA ALA A 28 19.56 13.58 5.49
C ALA A 28 20.01 14.18 6.83
N VAL A 29 19.87 15.51 6.94
CA VAL A 29 20.09 16.27 8.18
C VAL A 29 18.76 16.86 8.58
N VAL A 30 18.35 16.60 9.83
CA VAL A 30 17.11 17.11 10.41
C VAL A 30 17.43 18.20 11.42
N ASN A 31 16.81 19.36 11.27
CA ASN A 31 16.85 20.43 12.24
C ASN A 31 15.40 20.82 12.60
N PHE A 32 14.85 20.26 13.67
CA PHE A 32 13.53 20.66 14.18
C PHE A 32 13.63 21.45 15.48
N ALA A 33 12.82 22.49 15.58
CA ALA A 33 12.57 23.22 16.82
C ALA A 33 11.12 22.99 17.26
N PRO A 34 10.87 22.63 18.54
CA PRO A 34 9.52 22.51 19.06
C PRO A 34 8.84 23.87 19.15
N ILE A 35 7.55 23.92 18.78
CA ILE A 35 6.67 25.09 18.90
C ILE A 35 5.34 24.62 19.50
N GLY A 36 5.21 24.72 20.82
CA GLY A 36 4.10 24.10 21.54
C GLY A 36 4.17 22.59 21.42
N GLU A 37 3.09 21.96 20.94
CA GLU A 37 3.05 20.53 20.63
C GLU A 37 3.49 20.21 19.19
N ALA A 38 3.77 21.22 18.36
CA ALA A 38 4.21 21.05 16.98
C ALA A 38 5.75 21.12 16.85
N PHE A 39 6.26 20.78 15.67
CA PHE A 39 7.67 20.95 15.28
C PHE A 39 7.75 21.70 13.96
N HIS A 40 8.56 22.75 13.92
CA HIS A 40 8.92 23.41 12.66
C HIS A 40 10.41 23.20 12.40
N GLY A 41 10.77 23.02 11.14
CA GLY A 41 12.16 22.89 10.78
C GLY A 41 12.36 22.41 9.37
N GLU A 42 13.54 21.87 9.12
CA GLU A 42 13.93 21.44 7.79
C GLU A 42 14.61 20.10 7.77
N ILE A 43 14.35 19.36 6.70
CA ILE A 43 15.08 18.16 6.32
C ILE A 43 15.86 18.48 5.06
N HIS A 44 17.17 18.24 5.08
CA HIS A 44 18.00 18.36 3.90
C HIS A 44 18.17 16.99 3.27
N VAL A 45 17.56 16.72 2.12
CA VAL A 45 17.76 15.47 1.37
C VAL A 45 18.66 15.77 0.19
N ASN A 46 19.85 15.17 0.12
CA ASN A 46 20.85 15.48 -0.92
C ASN A 46 21.24 16.97 -1.02
N GLY A 47 21.15 17.70 0.10
CA GLY A 47 21.42 19.14 0.14
C GLY A 47 20.26 20.02 -0.31
N GLU A 48 19.13 19.43 -0.74
CA GLU A 48 17.89 20.16 -1.00
C GLU A 48 17.10 20.32 0.31
N PRO A 49 16.80 21.55 0.76
CA PRO A 49 16.06 21.79 1.99
C PRO A 49 14.55 21.67 1.78
N PHE A 50 13.90 20.88 2.63
CA PHE A 50 12.45 20.74 2.73
C PHE A 50 11.98 21.35 4.04
N GLN A 51 11.17 22.40 3.97
CA GLN A 51 10.58 23.03 5.14
C GLN A 51 9.35 22.23 5.58
N LEU A 52 9.28 21.91 6.87
CA LEU A 52 8.18 21.14 7.44
C LEU A 52 7.57 21.82 8.65
N LYS A 53 6.25 21.71 8.74
CA LYS A 53 5.37 22.19 9.81
C LYS A 53 4.60 20.99 10.37
N LEU A 54 5.32 20.17 11.11
CA LEU A 54 4.84 18.94 11.71
C LEU A 54 3.92 19.25 12.89
N LYS A 55 2.69 18.76 12.85
CA LYS A 55 1.70 18.88 13.92
C LYS A 55 1.32 17.51 14.45
N PRO A 56 0.92 17.38 15.73
CA PRO A 56 0.34 16.13 16.22
C PRO A 56 -0.81 15.69 15.33
N GLN A 57 -0.95 14.39 15.13
CA GLN A 57 -2.10 13.85 14.40
C GLN A 57 -3.43 14.21 15.09
N GLU A 58 -4.43 14.61 14.31
CA GLU A 58 -5.74 15.04 14.84
C GLU A 58 -6.76 13.90 14.96
N SER A 59 -6.58 12.78 14.24
CA SER A 59 -7.47 11.63 14.31
C SER A 59 -6.77 10.28 14.10
N SER A 60 -7.28 9.25 14.78
CA SER A 60 -6.75 7.89 14.70
C SER A 60 -7.09 7.23 13.37
N VAL A 61 -6.16 6.47 12.79
CA VAL A 61 -6.49 5.58 11.64
C VAL A 61 -7.18 4.30 12.08
N PHE A 62 -7.23 3.99 13.37
CA PHE A 62 -7.94 2.84 13.90
C PHE A 62 -9.38 3.21 14.27
N THR A 63 -10.31 2.26 14.12
CA THR A 63 -11.67 2.45 14.66
C THR A 63 -11.64 2.35 16.20
N PRO A 64 -12.61 2.94 16.92
CA PRO A 64 -12.68 2.80 18.38
C PRO A 64 -12.78 1.35 18.89
N GLU A 65 -13.28 0.44 18.04
CA GLU A 65 -13.45 -0.99 18.34
C GLU A 65 -12.33 -1.85 17.77
N PHE A 66 -11.21 -1.24 17.36
CA PHE A 66 -10.10 -1.96 16.77
C PHE A 66 -9.62 -3.10 17.66
N ARG A 67 -9.26 -4.22 17.03
CA ARG A 67 -8.60 -5.36 17.68
C ARG A 67 -7.39 -5.81 16.88
N LEU A 68 -6.39 -6.35 17.58
CA LEU A 68 -5.24 -7.02 16.99
C LEU A 68 -5.31 -8.51 17.33
N ALA A 69 -5.13 -9.36 16.33
CA ALA A 69 -5.02 -10.80 16.55
C ALA A 69 -3.72 -11.36 15.94
N ALA A 70 -3.18 -12.39 16.55
CA ALA A 70 -2.07 -13.17 16.03
C ALA A 70 -2.58 -14.52 15.54
N ALA A 71 -2.27 -14.88 14.29
CA ALA A 71 -2.51 -16.20 13.73
C ALA A 71 -1.28 -17.09 13.97
N GLU A 72 -1.50 -18.22 14.63
CA GLU A 72 -0.49 -19.20 15.05
C GLU A 72 -1.00 -20.61 14.78
N ILE A 73 -0.12 -21.62 14.88
CA ILE A 73 -0.52 -23.02 14.82
C ILE A 73 -0.82 -23.56 16.22
N GLY A 74 -2.03 -24.09 16.36
CA GLY A 74 -2.51 -24.75 17.56
C GLY A 74 -1.95 -26.17 17.73
N PRO A 75 -2.25 -26.81 18.88
CA PRO A 75 -1.74 -28.14 19.20
C PRO A 75 -2.18 -29.24 18.23
N GLU A 76 -3.29 -29.06 17.52
CA GLU A 76 -3.84 -30.03 16.56
C GLU A 76 -3.42 -29.72 15.11
N GLY A 77 -2.55 -28.72 14.90
CA GLY A 77 -2.08 -28.30 13.58
C GLY A 77 -3.01 -27.31 12.85
N GLU A 78 -4.07 -26.88 13.51
CA GLU A 78 -5.03 -25.88 13.06
C GLU A 78 -4.49 -24.45 13.22
N THR A 79 -4.96 -23.51 12.39
CA THR A 79 -4.69 -22.09 12.67
C THR A 79 -5.59 -21.60 13.78
N ILE A 80 -5.00 -21.10 14.85
CA ILE A 80 -5.67 -20.43 15.96
C ILE A 80 -5.40 -18.93 15.89
N PHE A 81 -6.39 -18.14 16.33
CA PHE A 81 -6.26 -16.70 16.44
C PHE A 81 -6.29 -16.29 17.90
N ARG A 82 -5.20 -15.69 18.39
CA ARG A 82 -5.14 -15.13 19.73
C ARG A 82 -5.38 -13.65 19.65
N ASP A 83 -6.30 -13.14 20.47
CA ASP A 83 -6.40 -11.70 20.70
C ASP A 83 -5.11 -11.27 21.40
N VAL A 84 -4.34 -10.43 20.72
CA VAL A 84 -3.11 -9.82 21.21
C VAL A 84 -3.23 -8.31 21.21
N THR A 85 -4.47 -7.79 21.20
CA THR A 85 -4.75 -6.36 21.40
C THR A 85 -4.05 -5.97 22.69
N PRO A 86 -3.01 -5.12 22.63
CA PRO A 86 -2.27 -4.74 23.82
C PRO A 86 -3.20 -4.17 24.89
N SER A 87 -2.87 -4.41 26.15
CA SER A 87 -3.60 -3.84 27.29
C SER A 87 -3.44 -2.32 27.40
N ASP A 88 -2.44 -1.75 26.71
CA ASP A 88 -2.12 -0.33 26.69
C ASP A 88 -3.07 0.46 25.79
N ASN A 89 -3.13 1.77 25.97
CA ASN A 89 -4.05 2.63 25.23
C ASN A 89 -3.63 2.67 23.76
N MET A 90 -4.56 2.45 22.81
CA MET A 90 -4.30 2.58 21.37
C MET A 90 -3.63 3.91 21.00
N ALA A 91 -3.89 4.96 21.78
CA ALA A 91 -3.19 6.24 21.68
C ALA A 91 -1.66 6.09 21.68
N ASP A 92 -1.10 5.10 22.39
CA ASP A 92 0.34 4.92 22.52
C ASP A 92 1.04 4.50 21.22
N TRP A 93 0.36 3.83 20.29
CA TRP A 93 0.96 3.48 18.98
C TRP A 93 1.05 4.68 18.05
N GLU A 94 0.10 5.59 18.22
CA GLU A 94 -0.01 6.81 17.44
C GLU A 94 0.62 8.04 18.13
N ASN A 95 1.02 7.88 19.39
CA ASN A 95 1.75 8.90 20.13
C ASN A 95 3.04 9.25 19.42
N ASN A 96 3.33 10.55 19.45
CA ASN A 96 4.48 11.14 18.78
C ASN A 96 4.52 10.91 17.26
N ILE A 97 3.38 10.61 16.63
CA ILE A 97 3.25 10.74 15.18
C ILE A 97 2.83 12.16 14.83
N TYR A 98 3.63 12.79 13.99
CA TYR A 98 3.46 14.13 13.50
C TYR A 98 3.26 14.14 11.99
N VAL A 99 2.43 15.06 11.52
CA VAL A 99 2.04 15.20 10.12
C VAL A 99 2.29 16.60 9.61
N ASP A 100 2.76 16.71 8.38
CA ASP A 100 2.66 17.91 7.56
C ASP A 100 1.94 17.52 6.27
N GLU A 101 0.67 17.88 6.17
CA GLU A 101 -0.16 17.51 5.03
C GLU A 101 0.23 18.23 3.73
N ASP A 102 0.81 19.44 3.84
CA ASP A 102 1.20 20.25 2.69
C ASP A 102 2.48 19.68 2.06
N ALA A 103 3.40 19.19 2.90
CA ALA A 103 4.60 18.49 2.47
C ALA A 103 4.41 16.97 2.35
N ASN A 104 3.19 16.48 2.58
CA ASN A 104 2.85 15.06 2.60
C ASN A 104 3.87 14.22 3.41
N ALA A 105 4.16 14.71 4.61
CA ALA A 105 5.11 14.13 5.55
C ALA A 105 4.39 13.53 6.75
N ILE A 106 4.81 12.33 7.16
CA ILE A 106 4.32 11.62 8.34
C ILE A 106 5.53 11.01 9.04
N PHE A 107 5.77 11.43 10.27
CA PHE A 107 6.89 10.95 11.04
C PHE A 107 6.51 10.57 12.46
N LYS A 108 7.01 9.43 12.90
CA LYS A 108 7.16 9.15 14.32
C LYS A 108 8.46 9.78 14.83
N MET A 109 8.34 10.56 15.89
CA MET A 109 9.45 11.26 16.52
C MET A 109 9.62 10.77 17.95
N GLU A 110 10.81 10.31 18.32
CA GLU A 110 11.07 9.83 19.68
C GLU A 110 12.39 10.38 20.21
N HIS A 111 12.46 10.70 21.51
CA HIS A 111 13.72 11.03 22.14
C HIS A 111 14.35 9.76 22.71
N VAL A 112 15.52 9.38 22.19
CA VAL A 112 16.29 8.23 22.68
C VAL A 112 17.68 8.71 23.04
N ASP A 113 18.10 8.47 24.28
CA ASP A 113 19.41 8.90 24.81
C ASP A 113 19.71 10.40 24.67
N GLY A 114 18.65 11.24 24.67
CA GLY A 114 18.75 12.70 24.52
C GLY A 114 18.80 13.19 23.07
N GLU A 115 18.77 12.28 22.09
CA GLU A 115 18.71 12.59 20.66
C GLU A 115 17.30 12.34 20.12
N MET A 116 16.86 13.22 19.23
CA MET A 116 15.60 13.04 18.52
C MET A 116 15.80 12.08 17.34
N ARG A 117 15.10 10.95 17.40
CA ARG A 117 15.02 9.97 16.32
C ARG A 117 13.73 10.20 15.53
N LEU A 118 13.88 10.16 14.21
CA LEU A 118 12.80 10.33 13.26
C LEU A 118 12.67 9.07 12.42
N GLN A 119 11.44 8.59 12.25
CA GLN A 119 11.14 7.52 11.32
C GLN A 119 9.80 7.77 10.63
N GLY A 120 9.76 7.67 9.31
CA GLY A 120 8.53 7.79 8.54
C GLY A 120 8.78 8.15 7.09
N ILE A 121 7.85 8.87 6.48
CA ILE A 121 7.86 9.13 5.04
C ILE A 121 7.51 10.58 4.75
N MET A 122 8.16 11.15 3.74
CA MET A 122 7.79 12.42 3.11
C MET A 122 7.73 12.20 1.61
N ASP A 123 6.58 12.46 0.99
CA ASP A 123 6.33 12.00 -0.38
C ASP A 123 6.47 10.49 -0.49
N ASN A 124 7.44 10.01 -1.25
CA ASN A 124 7.82 8.60 -1.28
C ASN A 124 9.23 8.37 -0.69
N ILE A 125 9.79 9.39 -0.05
CA ILE A 125 11.11 9.33 0.57
C ILE A 125 10.93 8.76 1.98
N HIS A 126 11.32 7.50 2.17
CA HIS A 126 11.44 6.92 3.49
C HIS A 126 12.65 7.53 4.19
N ILE A 127 12.42 8.05 5.38
CA ILE A 127 13.40 8.66 6.27
C ILE A 127 13.43 7.83 7.55
N ALA A 128 14.57 7.21 7.84
CA ALA A 128 14.79 6.49 9.08
C ALA A 128 16.16 6.80 9.67
N HIS A 129 16.23 6.83 11.00
CA HIS A 129 17.47 6.96 11.74
C HIS A 129 18.30 5.66 11.62
N ASP A 130 19.56 5.74 11.15
CA ASP A 130 20.38 4.54 10.89
C ASP A 130 21.18 4.03 12.11
N GLY A 131 21.02 4.66 13.26
CA GLY A 131 21.74 4.34 14.50
C GLY A 131 23.08 5.06 14.67
N LYS A 132 23.41 5.99 13.76
CA LYS A 132 24.43 7.05 13.88
C LYS A 132 23.80 8.40 13.54
N ASP A 133 24.60 9.48 13.43
CA ASP A 133 24.19 10.84 13.00
C ASP A 133 23.64 10.92 11.55
N HIS A 134 23.13 9.82 10.98
CA HIS A 134 22.76 9.73 9.59
C HIS A 134 21.32 9.23 9.45
N ILE A 135 20.56 9.99 8.66
CA ILE A 135 19.24 9.58 8.19
C ILE A 135 19.46 8.85 6.88
N ALA A 136 19.04 7.58 6.84
CA ALA A 136 18.99 6.84 5.59
C ALA A 136 17.74 7.25 4.84
N THR A 137 17.91 7.86 3.67
CA THR A 137 16.83 7.93 2.70
C THR A 137 16.85 6.68 1.84
N ILE A 138 15.74 5.94 1.77
CA ILE A 138 15.55 4.97 0.69
C ILE A 138 14.75 5.70 -0.38
N ARG A 139 15.44 6.02 -1.48
CA ARG A 139 14.83 6.64 -2.66
C ARG A 139 14.23 5.54 -3.53
N ASP A 140 13.03 5.81 -4.05
CA ASP A 140 12.22 4.94 -4.91
C ASP A 140 13.02 4.27 -6.02
N ASP A 141 12.86 2.95 -6.13
CA ASP A 141 12.70 2.37 -7.45
C ASP A 141 11.19 2.43 -7.74
N PRO A 142 10.75 2.98 -8.89
CA PRO A 142 9.36 2.82 -9.29
C PRO A 142 9.02 1.32 -9.28
N PRO A 143 7.80 0.93 -8.88
CA PRO A 143 7.43 -0.47 -8.89
C PRO A 143 7.74 -1.02 -10.28
N LEU A 144 8.56 -2.08 -10.33
CA LEU A 144 9.02 -2.72 -11.55
C LEU A 144 7.84 -3.42 -12.24
N LEU A 145 6.83 -2.67 -12.67
CA LEU A 145 5.59 -3.20 -13.20
C LEU A 145 5.78 -3.50 -14.67
N ASP A 146 5.33 -4.70 -15.06
CA ASP A 146 5.20 -5.12 -16.44
C ASP A 146 3.91 -4.49 -17.00
N PRO A 147 4.00 -3.52 -17.93
CA PRO A 147 2.80 -2.89 -18.52
C PRO A 147 1.94 -3.87 -19.32
N THR A 148 2.37 -5.13 -19.49
CA THR A 148 1.60 -6.17 -20.18
C THR A 148 0.71 -7.02 -19.27
N LYS A 149 0.82 -6.88 -17.94
CA LYS A 149 -0.03 -7.57 -16.98
C LYS A 149 -0.92 -6.57 -16.24
N THR A 150 -2.22 -6.81 -16.24
CA THR A 150 -3.16 -6.06 -15.39
C THR A 150 -3.01 -6.54 -13.95
N ASP A 151 -2.75 -5.63 -13.03
CA ASP A 151 -2.77 -5.81 -11.57
C ASP A 151 -4.19 -5.74 -10.98
N TYR A 152 -5.23 -5.85 -11.81
CA TYR A 152 -6.56 -6.12 -11.32
C TYR A 152 -7.23 -7.28 -12.05
N VAL A 153 -8.15 -7.93 -11.34
CA VAL A 153 -9.06 -8.93 -11.89
C VAL A 153 -10.47 -8.34 -11.92
N SER A 154 -11.07 -8.28 -13.11
CA SER A 154 -12.46 -7.81 -13.26
C SER A 154 -13.42 -8.80 -12.60
N THR A 155 -14.32 -8.27 -11.77
CA THR A 155 -15.38 -9.04 -11.12
C THR A 155 -16.55 -9.33 -12.07
N GLY A 156 -16.56 -8.73 -13.26
CA GLY A 156 -17.69 -8.78 -14.19
C GLY A 156 -18.91 -8.00 -13.71
N VAL A 157 -18.80 -7.29 -12.57
CA VAL A 157 -19.80 -6.33 -12.12
C VAL A 157 -19.69 -5.13 -13.04
N SER A 158 -20.67 -5.00 -13.94
CA SER A 158 -20.86 -3.74 -14.65
C SER A 158 -21.31 -2.71 -13.62
N LEU A 159 -20.59 -1.60 -13.51
CA LEU A 159 -21.13 -0.41 -12.86
C LEU A 159 -22.21 0.12 -13.80
N GLU A 160 -23.44 -0.38 -13.67
CA GLU A 160 -24.59 0.19 -14.38
C GLU A 160 -24.78 1.60 -13.84
N PHE A 161 -24.34 2.57 -14.65
CA PHE A 161 -24.43 3.98 -14.33
C PHE A 161 -25.90 4.39 -14.39
N ASP A 162 -26.51 4.64 -13.24
CA ASP A 162 -27.80 5.31 -13.20
C ASP A 162 -27.56 6.81 -13.47
N ASP A 163 -27.91 7.25 -14.68
CA ASP A 163 -27.82 8.65 -15.11
C ASP A 163 -28.66 9.60 -14.24
N ASP A 164 -29.57 9.06 -13.42
CA ASP A 164 -30.50 9.82 -12.56
C ASP A 164 -29.96 10.06 -11.13
N VAL A 165 -28.76 9.56 -10.81
CA VAL A 165 -28.11 9.86 -9.53
C VAL A 165 -27.69 11.34 -9.51
N ASP A 166 -28.20 12.11 -8.54
CA ASP A 166 -27.86 13.53 -8.39
C ASP A 166 -26.38 13.69 -8.02
N THR A 167 -25.54 13.83 -9.05
CA THR A 167 -24.08 14.03 -8.96
C THR A 167 -23.68 15.29 -8.19
N ARG A 168 -24.64 16.13 -7.77
CA ARG A 168 -24.43 17.33 -6.95
C ARG A 168 -24.28 17.06 -5.45
N GLN A 169 -24.65 15.87 -4.95
CA GLN A 169 -24.41 15.55 -3.54
C GLN A 169 -22.92 15.24 -3.31
N ALA A 170 -22.32 15.90 -2.33
CA ALA A 170 -20.96 15.59 -1.91
C ALA A 170 -20.94 14.15 -1.36
N VAL A 171 -20.13 13.29 -1.99
CA VAL A 171 -20.01 11.89 -1.59
C VAL A 171 -18.87 11.79 -0.57
N SER A 172 -19.12 11.13 0.56
CA SER A 172 -18.08 10.81 1.55
C SER A 172 -18.19 9.37 1.97
N ALA A 173 -17.06 8.67 2.01
CA ALA A 173 -16.95 7.31 2.49
C ALA A 173 -15.84 7.19 3.52
N SER A 174 -16.04 6.33 4.52
CA SER A 174 -15.00 5.98 5.50
C SER A 174 -14.82 4.47 5.55
N PRO A 175 -14.26 3.83 4.50
CA PRO A 175 -14.23 2.37 4.42
C PRO A 175 -13.38 1.73 5.52
N GLU A 176 -13.86 0.62 6.06
CA GLU A 176 -13.22 -0.15 7.12
C GLU A 176 -12.32 -1.26 6.56
N LEU A 177 -11.02 -1.18 6.88
CA LEU A 177 -9.97 -2.13 6.48
C LEU A 177 -9.79 -3.23 7.53
N PHE A 178 -9.86 -4.49 7.08
CA PHE A 178 -9.43 -5.66 7.82
C PHE A 178 -8.08 -6.17 7.30
N ILE A 179 -7.01 -5.71 7.93
CA ILE A 179 -5.65 -5.89 7.40
C ILE A 179 -5.07 -7.24 7.82
N PHE A 180 -4.48 -7.97 6.90
CA PHE A 180 -3.59 -9.09 7.21
C PHE A 180 -2.15 -8.67 7.00
N VAL A 181 -1.28 -8.96 7.95
CA VAL A 181 0.17 -8.77 7.86
C VAL A 181 0.80 -10.14 7.85
N ASP A 182 1.46 -10.47 6.73
CA ASP A 182 2.05 -11.79 6.54
C ASP A 182 3.26 -12.05 7.46
N ASN A 183 3.71 -13.30 7.44
CA ASN A 183 4.83 -13.73 8.28
C ASN A 183 6.15 -13.02 7.95
N LYS A 184 6.35 -12.65 6.68
CA LYS A 184 7.58 -12.02 6.21
C LYS A 184 7.66 -10.58 6.69
N MET A 185 6.59 -9.80 6.60
CA MET A 185 6.51 -8.44 7.17
C MET A 185 6.66 -8.47 8.68
N TRP A 186 6.03 -9.42 9.38
CA TRP A 186 6.22 -9.55 10.83
C TRP A 186 7.69 -9.77 11.20
N LYS A 187 8.41 -10.59 10.43
CA LYS A 187 9.87 -10.77 10.59
C LYS A 187 10.64 -9.49 10.27
N ASP A 188 10.29 -8.79 9.21
CA ASP A 188 10.94 -7.53 8.79
C ASP A 188 10.77 -6.43 9.86
N LEU A 189 9.66 -6.45 10.59
CA LEU A 189 9.39 -5.59 11.74
C LEU A 189 9.89 -6.19 13.07
N ASN A 190 10.98 -6.96 12.99
CA ASN A 190 11.67 -7.57 14.14
C ASN A 190 10.75 -8.39 15.06
N ARG A 191 9.69 -8.99 14.49
CA ARG A 191 8.71 -9.81 15.21
C ARG A 191 7.99 -9.05 16.33
N SER A 192 7.86 -7.73 16.20
CA SER A 192 7.23 -6.86 17.20
C SER A 192 5.82 -6.47 16.79
N ASP A 193 4.83 -6.94 17.55
CA ASP A 193 3.42 -6.59 17.34
C ASP A 193 3.19 -5.09 17.50
N SER A 194 3.89 -4.43 18.46
CA SER A 194 3.84 -2.98 18.64
C SER A 194 4.47 -2.20 17.48
N ALA A 195 5.55 -2.73 16.89
CA ALA A 195 6.16 -2.14 15.71
C ALA A 195 5.21 -2.22 14.50
N ILE A 196 4.47 -3.32 14.34
CA ILE A 196 3.41 -3.45 13.32
C ILE A 196 2.33 -2.39 13.53
N MET A 197 1.87 -2.16 14.76
CA MET A 197 0.84 -1.16 15.00
C MET A 197 1.31 0.25 14.63
N THR A 198 2.49 0.63 15.07
CA THR A 198 3.13 1.90 14.68
C THR A 198 3.28 1.99 13.16
N TYR A 199 3.71 0.90 12.53
CA TYR A 199 3.92 0.81 11.10
C TYR A 199 2.62 1.07 10.33
N LEU A 200 1.53 0.37 10.69
CA LEU A 200 0.21 0.51 10.09
C LEU A 200 -0.37 1.92 10.30
N SER A 201 -0.09 2.56 11.44
CA SER A 201 -0.49 3.96 11.69
C SER A 201 0.10 4.92 10.67
N VAL A 202 1.41 4.84 10.44
CA VAL A 202 2.10 5.66 9.44
C VAL A 202 1.64 5.28 8.03
N PHE A 203 1.52 3.98 7.74
CA PHE A 203 1.21 3.46 6.42
C PHE A 203 -0.18 3.88 5.94
N ILE A 204 -1.23 3.60 6.72
CA ILE A 204 -2.61 3.93 6.33
C ILE A 204 -2.85 5.43 6.32
N ARG A 205 -2.12 6.19 7.13
CA ARG A 205 -2.13 7.65 7.02
C ARG A 205 -1.48 8.14 5.73
N GLY A 206 -0.39 7.53 5.30
CA GLY A 206 0.22 7.79 4.00
C GLY A 206 -0.75 7.50 2.86
N VAL A 207 -1.49 6.40 2.95
CA VAL A 207 -2.59 6.08 2.01
C VAL A 207 -3.65 7.17 2.04
N ASN A 208 -4.16 7.54 3.22
CA ASN A 208 -5.16 8.60 3.36
C ASN A 208 -4.68 9.96 2.81
N ASN A 209 -3.40 10.29 2.91
CA ASN A 209 -2.84 11.50 2.30
C ASN A 209 -2.99 11.48 0.76
N ARG A 210 -2.83 10.31 0.11
CA ARG A 210 -3.09 10.17 -1.35
C ARG A 210 -4.55 10.47 -1.67
N TYR A 211 -5.46 9.94 -0.86
CA TYR A 211 -6.91 10.12 -1.04
C TYR A 211 -7.42 11.52 -0.67
N ARG A 212 -6.69 12.29 0.14
CA ARG A 212 -7.01 13.71 0.44
C ARG A 212 -7.06 14.57 -0.83
N THR A 213 -6.37 14.16 -1.89
CA THR A 213 -6.41 14.82 -3.21
C THR A 213 -7.73 14.59 -3.96
N VAL A 214 -8.60 13.73 -3.42
CA VAL A 214 -9.96 13.45 -3.87
C VAL A 214 -10.94 14.15 -2.93
N SER A 215 -11.43 15.32 -3.34
CA SER A 215 -12.40 16.10 -2.54
C SER A 215 -13.85 15.65 -2.73
N ASP A 216 -14.12 14.90 -3.81
CA ASP A 216 -15.44 14.38 -4.16
C ASP A 216 -15.24 13.15 -5.07
N PRO A 217 -15.32 11.93 -4.52
CA PRO A 217 -15.73 11.59 -3.16
C PRO A 217 -14.63 11.84 -2.12
N SER A 218 -14.97 12.32 -0.93
CA SER A 218 -14.04 12.33 0.20
C SER A 218 -13.92 10.93 0.78
N ILE A 219 -12.75 10.30 0.66
CA ILE A 219 -12.49 8.94 1.15
C ILE A 219 -11.46 8.97 2.27
N THR A 220 -11.75 8.32 3.40
CA THR A 220 -10.79 8.16 4.50
C THR A 220 -10.88 6.75 5.08
N TYR A 221 -9.82 5.96 4.90
CA TYR A 221 -9.77 4.60 5.40
C TYR A 221 -9.52 4.53 6.89
N LYS A 222 -10.20 3.60 7.57
CA LYS A 222 -9.98 3.25 8.98
C LYS A 222 -9.72 1.77 9.12
N ILE A 223 -8.89 1.37 10.07
CA ILE A 223 -8.57 -0.03 10.34
C ILE A 223 -9.51 -0.54 11.43
N VAL A 224 -10.33 -1.55 11.11
CA VAL A 224 -11.24 -2.18 12.09
C VAL A 224 -10.60 -3.36 12.80
N LYS A 225 -9.68 -4.06 12.15
CA LYS A 225 -8.91 -5.15 12.75
C LYS A 225 -7.64 -5.41 11.97
N ALA A 226 -6.61 -5.90 12.64
CA ALA A 226 -5.44 -6.48 11.99
C ALA A 226 -5.18 -7.91 12.47
N ILE A 227 -4.74 -8.78 11.55
CA ILE A 227 -4.21 -10.12 11.85
C ILE A 227 -2.73 -10.18 11.49
N ILE A 228 -1.90 -10.54 12.46
CA ILE A 228 -0.46 -10.78 12.26
C ILE A 228 -0.25 -12.29 12.12
N ILE A 229 0.32 -12.74 11.02
CA ILE A 229 0.58 -14.15 10.77
C ILE A 229 1.95 -14.53 11.32
N LYS A 230 1.99 -15.22 12.46
CA LYS A 230 3.26 -15.55 13.15
C LYS A 230 3.88 -16.87 12.72
N ASP A 231 3.11 -17.74 12.05
CA ASP A 231 3.58 -19.00 11.48
C ASP A 231 3.23 -19.10 9.99
N THR A 232 4.17 -19.54 9.15
CA THR A 232 3.95 -19.69 7.70
C THR A 232 2.86 -20.70 7.37
N LYS A 233 2.61 -21.69 8.24
CA LYS A 233 1.50 -22.64 8.08
C LYS A 233 0.11 -21.98 8.21
N SER A 234 0.03 -20.78 8.79
CA SER A 234 -1.20 -20.00 8.90
C SER A 234 -1.46 -19.06 7.71
N GLN A 235 -0.61 -19.11 6.68
CA GLN A 235 -0.79 -18.43 5.39
C GLN A 235 -0.68 -19.41 4.21
N PRO A 236 -1.50 -20.47 4.16
CA PRO A 236 -1.46 -21.43 3.05
C PRO A 236 -1.67 -20.74 1.69
N PHE A 237 -2.49 -19.69 1.65
CA PHE A 237 -2.71 -18.84 0.47
C PHE A 237 -1.44 -18.14 -0.03
N ILE A 238 -0.35 -18.08 0.74
CA ILE A 238 0.98 -17.67 0.25
C ILE A 238 1.83 -18.91 -0.05
N GLU A 239 1.94 -19.83 0.91
CA GLU A 239 2.91 -20.92 0.82
C GLU A 239 2.60 -21.95 -0.28
N ASN A 240 1.33 -22.12 -0.65
CA ASN A 240 0.92 -23.01 -1.74
C ASN A 240 1.35 -22.51 -3.13
N HIS A 241 1.60 -21.20 -3.25
CA HIS A 241 1.95 -20.53 -4.51
C HIS A 241 3.40 -20.06 -4.54
N ARG A 242 4.20 -20.51 -3.57
CA ARG A 242 5.64 -20.26 -3.52
C ARG A 242 6.39 -21.25 -4.40
N GLN A 243 7.17 -20.72 -5.33
CA GLN A 243 8.02 -21.48 -6.23
C GLN A 243 9.36 -21.83 -5.57
N SER A 244 10.10 -22.77 -6.17
CA SER A 244 11.38 -23.25 -5.62
C SER A 244 12.49 -22.19 -5.55
N ASP A 245 12.38 -21.13 -6.34
CA ASP A 245 13.31 -20.00 -6.34
C ASP A 245 12.90 -18.89 -5.34
N GLY A 246 11.80 -19.08 -4.63
CA GLY A 246 11.27 -18.15 -3.64
C GLY A 246 10.29 -17.11 -4.18
N LEU A 247 10.07 -17.03 -5.50
CA LEU A 247 9.01 -16.21 -6.07
C LEU A 247 7.63 -16.73 -5.65
N VAL A 248 6.69 -15.82 -5.43
CA VAL A 248 5.30 -16.17 -5.10
C VAL A 248 4.39 -15.63 -6.20
N ASP A 249 3.47 -16.47 -6.70
CA ASP A 249 2.49 -16.03 -7.70
C ASP A 249 1.38 -15.21 -7.05
N ILE A 250 1.40 -13.89 -7.24
CA ILE A 250 0.48 -12.96 -6.57
C ILE A 250 -0.99 -13.11 -6.99
N HIS A 251 -1.26 -13.55 -8.23
CA HIS A 251 -2.64 -13.72 -8.70
C HIS A 251 -3.27 -14.96 -8.07
N GLU A 252 -2.50 -16.03 -7.95
CA GLU A 252 -2.93 -17.24 -7.24
C GLU A 252 -3.10 -16.96 -5.74
N VAL A 253 -2.20 -16.15 -5.14
CA VAL A 253 -2.37 -15.68 -3.75
C VAL A 253 -3.68 -14.91 -3.59
N LEU A 254 -4.02 -13.99 -4.50
CA LEU A 254 -5.27 -13.23 -4.45
C LEU A 254 -6.49 -14.18 -4.47
N GLU A 255 -6.50 -15.16 -5.38
CA GLU A 255 -7.59 -16.15 -5.48
C GLU A 255 -7.72 -17.00 -4.21
N GLU A 256 -6.65 -17.61 -3.71
CA GLU A 256 -6.72 -18.46 -2.52
C GLU A 256 -7.01 -17.64 -1.26
N TYR A 257 -6.47 -16.42 -1.15
CA TYR A 257 -6.75 -15.51 -0.04
C TYR A 257 -8.21 -15.03 -0.04
N SER A 258 -8.76 -14.70 -1.21
CA SER A 258 -10.19 -14.36 -1.37
C SER A 258 -11.11 -15.51 -0.98
N LEU A 259 -10.75 -16.75 -1.33
CA LEU A 259 -11.46 -17.95 -0.88
C LEU A 259 -11.34 -18.15 0.63
N TYR A 260 -10.15 -17.93 1.20
CA TYR A 260 -9.90 -18.01 2.63
C TYR A 260 -10.75 -17.00 3.42
N LEU A 261 -10.79 -15.73 2.98
CA LEU A 261 -11.64 -14.69 3.55
C LEU A 261 -13.11 -15.11 3.53
N TYR A 262 -13.61 -15.56 2.37
CA TYR A 262 -15.00 -15.98 2.25
C TYR A 262 -15.34 -17.15 3.18
N LYS A 263 -14.50 -18.20 3.22
CA LYS A 263 -14.73 -19.37 4.10
C LYS A 263 -14.79 -18.99 5.59
N ASN A 264 -14.04 -17.97 6.00
CA ASN A 264 -13.95 -17.55 7.40
C ASN A 264 -14.88 -16.37 7.76
N ARG A 265 -15.63 -15.78 6.82
CA ARG A 265 -16.43 -14.55 7.03
C ARG A 265 -17.47 -14.60 8.15
N ASN A 266 -17.88 -15.79 8.58
CA ASN A 266 -18.84 -15.98 9.69
C ASN A 266 -18.15 -16.30 11.03
N SER A 267 -16.82 -16.34 11.08
CA SER A 267 -16.05 -16.54 12.30
C SER A 267 -16.11 -15.29 13.18
N SER A 268 -16.13 -15.45 14.50
CA SER A 268 -16.04 -14.34 15.45
C SER A 268 -14.73 -13.56 15.33
N THR A 269 -13.70 -14.16 14.75
CA THR A 269 -12.41 -13.48 14.49
C THR A 269 -12.49 -12.50 13.33
N PHE A 270 -13.38 -12.70 12.35
CA PHE A 270 -13.43 -11.92 11.12
C PHE A 270 -14.54 -10.87 11.27
N PRO A 271 -14.20 -9.58 11.48
CA PRO A 271 -15.19 -8.55 11.68
C PRO A 271 -15.94 -8.27 10.37
N LYS A 272 -17.06 -7.55 10.46
CA LYS A 272 -17.56 -6.83 9.28
C LYS A 272 -16.48 -5.83 8.84
N HIS A 273 -16.30 -5.73 7.52
CA HIS A 273 -15.30 -4.88 6.89
C HIS A 273 -15.72 -4.64 5.45
N ASP A 274 -15.21 -3.56 4.88
CA ASP A 274 -15.46 -3.20 3.48
C ASP A 274 -14.37 -3.77 2.57
N LEU A 275 -13.14 -3.82 3.09
CA LEU A 275 -11.93 -4.21 2.35
C LEU A 275 -11.00 -5.03 3.26
N ALA A 276 -10.28 -5.98 2.69
CA ALA A 276 -9.37 -6.86 3.40
C ALA A 276 -8.02 -6.98 2.67
N PRO A 277 -7.14 -5.97 2.78
CA PRO A 277 -5.84 -6.01 2.15
C PRO A 277 -4.89 -6.96 2.92
N LEU A 278 -4.20 -7.81 2.16
CA LEU A 278 -3.04 -8.58 2.61
C LEU A 278 -1.77 -7.77 2.34
N MET A 279 -1.11 -7.32 3.40
CA MET A 279 0.19 -6.69 3.36
C MET A 279 1.28 -7.75 3.46
N SER A 280 2.19 -7.77 2.49
CA SER A 280 3.17 -8.84 2.34
C SER A 280 4.58 -8.34 2.08
N GLY A 281 5.56 -8.97 2.74
CA GLY A 281 6.98 -8.71 2.53
C GLY A 281 7.62 -9.63 1.50
N GLU A 282 6.81 -10.48 0.85
CA GLU A 282 7.25 -11.49 -0.11
C GLU A 282 7.66 -10.90 -1.46
N ASN A 283 8.38 -11.70 -2.24
CA ASN A 283 8.78 -11.35 -3.59
C ASN A 283 7.79 -11.90 -4.62
N PHE A 284 6.92 -11.02 -5.13
CA PHE A 284 5.94 -11.32 -6.19
C PHE A 284 6.48 -11.09 -7.62
N GLY A 285 7.78 -10.83 -7.76
CA GLY A 285 8.39 -10.50 -9.05
C GLY A 285 8.07 -9.06 -9.48
N GLN A 286 7.56 -8.89 -10.69
CA GLN A 286 7.32 -7.56 -11.28
C GLN A 286 6.04 -6.90 -10.75
N THR A 287 5.00 -7.69 -10.49
CA THR A 287 3.74 -7.19 -9.93
C THR A 287 3.90 -6.82 -8.46
N ALA A 288 3.58 -5.59 -8.09
CA ALA A 288 3.71 -5.08 -6.71
C ALA A 288 2.42 -5.24 -5.90
N GLY A 289 1.26 -5.17 -6.56
CA GLY A 289 -0.04 -5.38 -5.94
C GLY A 289 -1.00 -6.06 -6.91
N VAL A 290 -2.09 -6.57 -6.38
CA VAL A 290 -3.22 -7.00 -7.20
C VAL A 290 -4.54 -6.90 -6.44
N ALA A 291 -5.62 -6.50 -7.11
CA ALA A 291 -6.94 -6.34 -6.51
C ALA A 291 -8.08 -6.88 -7.39
N TRP A 292 -9.25 -7.07 -6.78
CA TRP A 292 -10.51 -7.24 -7.52
C TRP A 292 -11.10 -5.88 -7.86
N LEU A 293 -11.32 -5.59 -9.14
CA LEU A 293 -11.93 -4.33 -9.59
C LEU A 293 -13.38 -4.24 -9.11
N GLY A 294 -13.71 -3.16 -8.40
CA GLY A 294 -15.04 -2.94 -7.81
C GLY A 294 -15.39 -3.94 -6.71
N GLY A 295 -14.40 -4.59 -6.09
CA GLY A 295 -14.61 -5.65 -5.11
C GLY A 295 -14.99 -5.19 -3.70
N ALA A 296 -14.89 -3.89 -3.39
CA ALA A 296 -15.21 -3.38 -2.06
C ALA A 296 -16.65 -3.74 -1.67
N CYS A 297 -16.84 -4.18 -0.43
CA CYS A 297 -18.13 -4.63 0.12
C CYS A 297 -18.77 -5.86 -0.56
N GLN A 298 -18.11 -6.51 -1.54
CA GLN A 298 -18.74 -7.55 -2.36
C GLN A 298 -18.14 -8.96 -2.17
N ASP A 299 -19.03 -9.95 -2.25
CA ASP A 299 -18.68 -11.36 -2.47
C ASP A 299 -19.12 -11.73 -3.89
N GLY A 300 -18.43 -12.69 -4.50
CA GLY A 300 -18.77 -13.14 -5.83
C GLY A 300 -18.39 -14.58 -6.12
N TRP A 301 -18.02 -14.84 -7.36
CA TRP A 301 -17.54 -16.13 -7.83
C TRP A 301 -16.22 -15.94 -8.57
N ASN A 302 -15.30 -16.88 -8.43
CA ASN A 302 -14.12 -16.94 -9.29
C ASN A 302 -14.36 -17.81 -10.52
N GLN A 303 -13.35 -17.91 -11.39
CA GLN A 303 -13.42 -18.70 -12.62
C GLN A 303 -13.61 -20.21 -12.37
N ALA A 304 -13.18 -20.71 -11.21
CA ALA A 304 -13.38 -22.09 -10.80
C ALA A 304 -14.82 -22.38 -10.32
N GLY A 305 -15.67 -21.36 -10.18
CA GLY A 305 -17.04 -21.50 -9.69
C GLY A 305 -17.13 -21.56 -8.16
N ASP A 306 -16.06 -21.20 -7.44
CA ASP A 306 -16.07 -21.08 -5.98
C ASP A 306 -16.58 -19.70 -5.56
N ARG A 307 -17.31 -19.67 -4.44
CA ARG A 307 -17.65 -18.40 -3.80
C ARG A 307 -16.43 -17.81 -3.11
N ILE A 308 -16.12 -16.56 -3.40
CA ILE A 308 -14.94 -15.85 -2.89
C ILE A 308 -15.29 -14.43 -2.44
N SER A 309 -14.46 -13.83 -1.60
CA SER A 309 -14.57 -12.43 -1.19
C SER A 309 -13.78 -11.56 -2.16
N TRP A 310 -14.46 -10.70 -2.90
CA TRP A 310 -13.82 -9.72 -3.78
C TRP A 310 -13.27 -8.51 -3.01
N ARG A 311 -13.50 -8.42 -1.69
CA ARG A 311 -12.95 -7.37 -0.82
C ARG A 311 -11.42 -7.41 -0.70
N ALA A 312 -10.76 -8.42 -1.26
CA ALA A 312 -9.34 -8.66 -1.11
C ALA A 312 -8.49 -7.79 -2.06
N SER A 313 -7.29 -7.48 -1.58
CA SER A 313 -6.14 -7.10 -2.39
C SER A 313 -4.86 -7.67 -1.77
N VAL A 314 -3.83 -7.88 -2.57
CA VAL A 314 -2.50 -8.33 -2.11
C VAL A 314 -1.50 -7.23 -2.43
N ASN A 315 -0.70 -6.82 -1.46
CA ASN A 315 0.09 -5.59 -1.54
C ASN A 315 1.51 -5.85 -1.04
N ARG A 316 2.51 -5.68 -1.91
CA ARG A 316 3.91 -5.82 -1.56
C ARG A 316 4.42 -4.59 -0.83
N ASP A 317 5.09 -4.85 0.29
CA ASP A 317 5.95 -3.88 0.96
C ASP A 317 7.15 -4.59 1.59
N THR A 318 8.15 -4.90 0.76
CA THR A 318 9.34 -5.62 1.18
C THR A 318 10.15 -4.81 2.19
N GLY A 319 10.53 -5.44 3.30
CA GLY A 319 11.35 -4.81 4.34
C GLY A 319 10.60 -3.82 5.22
N ALA A 320 9.26 -3.80 5.17
CA ALA A 320 8.44 -2.85 5.92
C ALA A 320 8.90 -1.39 5.71
N SER A 321 9.03 -1.01 4.44
CA SER A 321 9.75 0.20 4.02
C SER A 321 8.84 1.40 3.76
N TRP A 322 7.52 1.24 3.91
CA TRP A 322 6.48 2.18 3.51
C TRP A 322 6.39 2.45 2.00
N GLN A 323 7.17 1.77 1.17
CA GLN A 323 7.08 1.86 -0.30
C GLN A 323 5.73 1.38 -0.82
N GLY A 324 5.13 0.39 -0.13
CA GLY A 324 3.81 -0.12 -0.47
C GLY A 324 2.66 0.87 -0.26
N ILE A 325 2.88 2.07 0.29
CA ILE A 325 1.81 3.08 0.44
C ILE A 325 1.17 3.41 -0.91
N HIS A 326 2.00 3.60 -1.94
CA HIS A 326 1.51 3.87 -3.29
C HIS A 326 0.76 2.65 -3.84
N THR A 327 1.35 1.45 -3.70
CA THR A 327 0.71 0.18 -4.11
C THR A 327 -0.66 0.00 -3.46
N LEU A 328 -0.77 0.11 -2.13
CA LEU A 328 -2.07 -0.06 -1.47
C LEU A 328 -3.07 1.02 -1.88
N ALA A 329 -2.63 2.27 -2.06
CA ALA A 329 -3.54 3.31 -2.56
C ALA A 329 -4.05 3.00 -3.97
N HIS A 330 -3.20 2.44 -4.83
CA HIS A 330 -3.56 1.97 -6.17
C HIS A 330 -4.57 0.80 -6.10
N GLU A 331 -4.26 -0.24 -5.35
CA GLU A 331 -5.11 -1.43 -5.22
C GLU A 331 -6.46 -1.12 -4.57
N LEU A 332 -6.50 -0.23 -3.58
CA LEU A 332 -7.75 0.21 -2.98
C LEU A 332 -8.60 1.00 -4.00
N ALA A 333 -8.00 1.76 -4.91
CA ALA A 333 -8.73 2.45 -5.96
C ALA A 333 -9.33 1.46 -6.97
N HIS A 334 -8.60 0.38 -7.31
CA HIS A 334 -9.18 -0.75 -8.04
C HIS A 334 -10.35 -1.39 -7.28
N ASN A 335 -10.20 -1.69 -5.99
CA ASN A 335 -11.33 -2.23 -5.22
C ASN A 335 -12.54 -1.27 -5.18
N MET A 336 -12.30 0.03 -5.25
CA MET A 336 -13.32 1.09 -5.34
C MET A 336 -13.76 1.40 -6.78
N GLY A 337 -13.48 0.52 -7.74
CA GLY A 337 -14.04 0.56 -9.10
C GLY A 337 -13.28 1.45 -10.10
N SER A 338 -12.12 2.01 -9.74
CA SER A 338 -11.28 2.73 -10.70
C SER A 338 -10.44 1.73 -11.50
N PRO A 339 -10.53 1.70 -12.84
CA PRO A 339 -9.52 1.04 -13.66
C PRO A 339 -8.29 1.95 -13.81
N HIS A 340 -7.36 1.52 -14.66
CA HIS A 340 -6.20 2.32 -15.06
C HIS A 340 -6.56 3.53 -15.92
N ASP A 341 -5.73 4.56 -15.82
CA ASP A 341 -5.79 5.76 -16.67
C ASP A 341 -5.35 5.44 -18.11
N GLY A 342 -6.02 6.00 -19.13
CA GLY A 342 -5.60 5.92 -20.52
C GLY A 342 -5.47 4.52 -21.13
N GLN A 343 -5.98 3.48 -20.46
CA GLN A 343 -6.01 2.12 -20.97
C GLN A 343 -7.29 1.91 -21.80
N ASP A 344 -7.18 1.19 -22.93
CA ASP A 344 -8.32 0.60 -23.63
C ASP A 344 -8.90 -0.51 -22.74
N ASN A 345 -9.62 -0.10 -21.70
CA ASN A 345 -10.36 -0.97 -20.81
C ASN A 345 -11.53 -1.63 -21.59
N PRO A 346 -12.31 -2.57 -21.01
CA PRO A 346 -13.53 -3.07 -21.65
C PRO A 346 -14.39 -1.93 -22.23
N PRO A 347 -15.21 -2.16 -23.27
CA PRO A 347 -15.83 -1.11 -24.09
C PRO A 347 -16.65 -0.03 -23.36
N ASP A 348 -16.91 -0.21 -22.06
CA ASP A 348 -17.68 0.68 -21.19
C ASP A 348 -16.79 1.53 -20.24
N GLU A 349 -15.46 1.40 -20.31
CA GLU A 349 -14.50 2.07 -19.43
C GLU A 349 -13.63 3.10 -20.20
N ASN A 350 -14.18 4.28 -20.48
CA ASN A 350 -13.43 5.31 -21.22
C ASN A 350 -12.60 6.22 -20.29
N THR A 351 -11.36 5.84 -20.00
CA THR A 351 -10.37 6.69 -19.30
C THR A 351 -9.48 7.50 -20.25
N ALA A 352 -9.87 7.64 -21.53
CA ALA A 352 -9.06 8.33 -22.56
C ALA A 352 -8.80 9.82 -22.25
N ASP A 353 -9.67 10.46 -21.47
CA ASP A 353 -9.51 11.86 -21.04
C ASP A 353 -8.39 12.03 -19.98
N CYS A 354 -7.90 10.92 -19.40
CA CYS A 354 -6.78 10.89 -18.46
C CYS A 354 -5.67 10.02 -19.01
N PRO A 355 -4.72 10.58 -19.78
CA PRO A 355 -3.68 9.80 -20.43
C PRO A 355 -2.81 9.04 -19.42
N TRP A 356 -2.51 7.76 -19.71
CA TRP A 356 -1.59 6.94 -18.92
C TRP A 356 -0.24 7.64 -18.69
N SER A 357 0.25 8.39 -19.68
CA SER A 357 1.51 9.14 -19.62
C SER A 357 1.53 10.26 -18.59
N ASP A 358 0.39 10.69 -18.08
CA ASP A 358 0.32 11.75 -17.06
C ASP A 358 0.87 11.27 -15.71
N GLY A 359 0.91 9.95 -15.48
CA GLY A 359 1.58 9.34 -14.33
C GLY A 359 0.92 9.62 -12.99
N TYR A 360 -0.41 9.64 -12.96
CA TYR A 360 -1.20 9.61 -11.72
C TYR A 360 -1.11 8.23 -11.05
N ILE A 361 -1.67 8.07 -9.85
CA ILE A 361 -1.60 6.81 -9.08
C ILE A 361 -2.08 5.59 -9.89
N MET A 362 -3.09 5.74 -10.75
CA MET A 362 -3.60 4.65 -11.60
C MET A 362 -2.79 4.44 -12.89
N SER A 363 -1.51 4.83 -12.89
CA SER A 363 -0.54 4.62 -13.95
C SER A 363 0.81 4.14 -13.40
N TYR A 364 1.50 3.29 -14.16
CA TYR A 364 2.87 2.85 -13.83
C TYR A 364 3.94 3.87 -14.27
N VAL A 365 3.54 4.96 -14.95
CA VAL A 365 4.48 6.00 -15.37
C VAL A 365 4.82 6.88 -14.20
N PHE A 366 6.08 6.85 -13.79
CA PHE A 366 6.56 7.77 -12.77
C PHE A 366 6.58 9.21 -13.30
N ASN A 367 5.74 10.07 -12.69
CA ASN A 367 5.72 11.50 -12.92
C ASN A 367 5.85 12.23 -11.59
N LEU A 368 6.92 13.01 -11.42
CA LEU A 368 7.22 13.75 -10.17
C LEU A 368 6.07 14.62 -9.67
N THR A 369 5.19 15.10 -10.56
CA THR A 369 4.08 16.00 -10.19
C THR A 369 2.82 15.24 -9.81
N ASN A 370 2.52 14.15 -10.52
CA ASN A 370 1.21 13.51 -10.46
C ASN A 370 1.20 12.18 -9.71
N THR A 371 2.37 11.54 -9.50
CA THR A 371 2.53 10.17 -8.97
C THR A 371 1.94 9.95 -7.58
N LEU A 372 1.59 11.03 -6.89
CA LEU A 372 1.03 11.04 -5.53
C LEU A 372 -0.46 11.40 -5.50
N THR A 373 -1.08 11.59 -6.65
CA THR A 373 -2.45 12.08 -6.81
C THR A 373 -3.24 11.21 -7.78
N PHE A 374 -4.57 11.24 -7.67
CA PHE A 374 -5.46 10.56 -8.60
C PHE A 374 -5.87 11.49 -9.76
N SER A 375 -6.10 10.92 -10.95
CA SER A 375 -6.62 11.65 -12.12
C SER A 375 -8.10 12.01 -11.91
N SER A 376 -8.65 12.90 -12.74
CA SER A 376 -10.10 13.17 -12.72
C SER A 376 -10.95 11.94 -13.06
N CYS A 377 -10.41 11.03 -13.88
CA CYS A 377 -11.10 9.81 -14.28
C CYS A 377 -11.22 8.86 -13.09
N SER A 378 -10.11 8.57 -12.38
CA SER A 378 -10.13 7.70 -11.20
C SER A 378 -11.08 8.23 -10.13
N LYS A 379 -11.06 9.55 -9.89
CA LYS A 379 -11.99 10.19 -8.94
C LYS A 379 -13.45 9.99 -9.33
N SER A 380 -13.77 10.12 -10.62
CA SER A 380 -15.12 9.90 -11.13
C SER A 380 -15.58 8.46 -10.96
N TYR A 381 -14.73 7.47 -11.29
CA TYR A 381 -15.05 6.05 -11.11
C TYR A 381 -15.28 5.70 -9.65
N MET A 382 -14.39 6.14 -8.75
CA MET A 382 -14.58 5.93 -7.32
C MET A 382 -15.84 6.62 -6.79
N LYS A 383 -16.17 7.83 -7.28
CA LYS A 383 -17.43 8.50 -6.92
C LYS A 383 -18.62 7.63 -7.27
N LYS A 384 -18.68 7.20 -8.52
CA LYS A 384 -19.78 6.41 -9.07
C LYS A 384 -19.93 5.07 -8.39
N PHE A 385 -18.82 4.43 -8.03
CA PHE A 385 -18.83 3.17 -7.29
C PHE A 385 -19.42 3.31 -5.88
N ILE A 386 -19.20 4.45 -5.21
CA ILE A 386 -19.69 4.69 -3.85
C ILE A 386 -21.18 5.04 -3.83
N MET A 387 -21.68 5.69 -4.88
CA MET A 387 -23.09 6.07 -5.03
C MET A 387 -23.94 4.87 -5.38
#